data_AF-X0VRT8-F1
#
_entry.id   AF-X0VRT8-F1
#
_cell.length_a   1.000
_cell.length_b   1.000
_cell.length_c   1.000
_cell.angle_alpha   90.00
_cell.angle_beta   90.00
_cell.angle_gamma   90.00
#
_symmetry.space_group_name_H-M   'P 1'
#
loop_
_entity.id
_entity.type
_entity.pdbx_description
1 polymer ?
#
loop_
_entity_poly.entity_id
_entity_poly.type
_entity_poly.pdbx_seq_one_letter_code
_entity_poly.pdbx_strand_id
1 'polypeptide(L)'
;MRPTYVELVHRLRHAGIGVSDRRAVKLQRLIAASAILSGRLQANPTDLWILRYIWDTEEQQEVLTEIVQDFVEKSAEDIKSSAHPRSRGDDRPDPEKLARDLARIGARLAESGLPDTERSYLRDQLGLLSGRCQWVREQQQQQHLEKQVDDLWKQLGVNR
;
A
#
# COMPACT_ATOMS: atom_id res chain seq x y z
N MET A 1 16.08 -11.76 -13.38
CA MET A 1 14.77 -12.15 -12.82
C MET A 1 14.64 -13.64 -12.48
N ARG A 2 14.84 -14.58 -13.42
CA ARG A 2 14.69 -16.03 -13.12
C ARG A 2 15.53 -16.54 -11.92
N PRO A 3 16.84 -16.23 -11.80
CA PRO A 3 17.63 -16.69 -10.66
C PRO A 3 17.10 -16.12 -9.33
N THR A 4 16.78 -14.83 -9.31
CA THR A 4 16.19 -14.13 -8.16
C THR A 4 14.87 -14.77 -7.71
N TYR A 5 14.00 -15.12 -8.66
CA TYR A 5 12.73 -15.77 -8.35
C TYR A 5 12.92 -17.17 -7.75
N VAL A 6 13.83 -17.97 -8.32
CA VAL A 6 14.16 -19.31 -7.81
C VAL A 6 14.74 -19.22 -6.41
N GLU A 7 15.65 -18.28 -6.15
CA GLU A 7 16.22 -18.03 -4.83
C GLU A 7 15.13 -17.68 -3.81
N LEU A 8 14.21 -16.77 -4.15
CA LEU A 8 13.09 -16.42 -3.27
C LEU A 8 12.23 -17.65 -2.95
N VAL A 9 11.84 -18.44 -3.97
CA VAL A 9 11.05 -19.67 -3.75
C VAL A 9 11.79 -20.64 -2.82
N HIS A 10 13.11 -20.80 -2.97
CA HIS A 10 13.89 -21.61 -2.05
C HIS A 10 13.85 -21.04 -0.63
N ARG A 11 14.10 -19.74 -0.43
CA ARG A 11 14.06 -19.14 0.92
C ARG A 11 12.70 -19.30 1.59
N LEU A 12 11.61 -19.10 0.85
CA LEU A 12 10.25 -19.31 1.35
C LEU A 12 10.03 -20.76 1.82
N ARG A 13 10.47 -21.74 1.01
CA ARG A 13 10.38 -23.16 1.39
C ARG A 13 11.20 -23.49 2.64
N HIS A 14 12.40 -22.93 2.78
CA HIS A 14 13.23 -23.12 3.97
C HIS A 14 12.61 -22.48 5.22
N ALA A 15 11.88 -21.37 5.06
CA ALA A 15 11.13 -20.72 6.14
C ALA A 15 9.81 -21.43 6.49
N GLY A 16 9.56 -22.63 5.95
CA GLY A 16 8.35 -23.41 6.21
C GLY A 16 7.13 -22.98 5.39
N ILE A 17 7.28 -22.07 4.43
CA ILE A 17 6.17 -21.61 3.58
C ILE A 17 6.06 -22.52 2.35
N GLY A 18 4.97 -23.28 2.29
CA GLY A 18 4.69 -24.28 1.26
C GLY A 18 4.44 -23.68 -0.12
N VAL A 19 5.49 -23.49 -0.92
CA VAL A 19 5.38 -23.09 -2.33
C VAL A 19 5.62 -24.28 -3.26
N SER A 20 4.57 -24.99 -3.66
CA SER A 20 4.69 -26.10 -4.64
C SER A 20 5.13 -25.59 -6.01
N ASP A 21 5.70 -26.47 -6.86
CA ASP A 21 6.13 -26.08 -8.22
C ASP A 21 4.98 -25.55 -9.07
N ARG A 22 3.78 -26.15 -8.93
CA ARG A 22 2.57 -25.65 -9.58
C ARG A 22 2.23 -24.22 -9.14
N ARG A 23 2.33 -23.93 -7.84
CA ARG A 23 2.09 -22.59 -7.28
C ARG A 23 3.15 -21.62 -7.80
N ALA A 24 4.42 -22.00 -7.81
CA ALA A 24 5.50 -21.19 -8.33
C ALA A 24 5.29 -20.81 -9.81
N VAL A 25 4.92 -21.76 -10.67
CA VAL A 25 4.62 -21.47 -12.09
C VAL A 25 3.44 -20.50 -12.22
N LYS A 26 2.37 -20.67 -11.43
CA LYS A 26 1.21 -19.76 -11.46
C LYS A 26 1.56 -18.33 -11.02
N LEU A 27 2.38 -18.19 -9.99
CA LEU A 27 2.80 -16.88 -9.45
C LEU A 27 3.55 -16.03 -10.47
N GLN A 28 4.27 -16.64 -11.43
CA GLN A 28 4.95 -15.92 -12.50
C GLN A 28 3.99 -15.08 -13.37
N ARG A 29 2.73 -15.54 -13.53
CA ARG A 29 1.70 -14.79 -14.27
C ARG A 29 1.30 -13.51 -13.54
N LEU A 30 1.22 -13.56 -12.20
CA LEU A 30 0.94 -12.38 -11.39
C LEU A 30 2.11 -11.39 -11.42
N ILE A 31 3.33 -11.90 -11.34
CA ILE A 31 4.55 -11.08 -11.45
C ILE A 31 4.59 -10.35 -12.81
N ALA A 32 4.29 -11.07 -13.90
CA ALA A 32 4.18 -10.46 -15.23
C ALA A 32 3.06 -9.39 -15.29
N ALA A 33 1.92 -9.62 -14.65
CA ALA A 33 0.84 -8.64 -14.58
C ALA A 33 1.26 -7.37 -13.82
N SER A 34 1.98 -7.49 -12.70
CA SER A 34 2.54 -6.33 -11.98
C SER A 34 3.47 -5.49 -12.86
N ALA A 35 4.29 -6.13 -13.68
CA ALA A 35 5.15 -5.43 -14.63
C ALA A 35 4.33 -4.63 -15.66
N ILE A 36 3.31 -5.26 -16.25
CA ILE A 36 2.42 -4.62 -17.22
C ILE A 36 1.68 -3.43 -16.60
N LEU A 37 1.15 -3.59 -15.38
CA LEU A 37 0.48 -2.50 -14.65
C LEU A 37 1.42 -1.34 -14.31
N SER A 38 2.73 -1.61 -14.23
CA SER A 38 3.77 -0.60 -14.04
C SER A 38 4.31 -0.04 -15.36
N GLY A 39 3.66 -0.34 -16.50
CA GLY A 39 4.08 0.12 -17.83
C GLY A 39 5.32 -0.58 -18.39
N ARG A 40 5.72 -1.74 -17.83
CA ARG A 40 6.91 -2.49 -18.22
C ARG A 40 6.54 -3.78 -18.95
N LEU A 41 7.32 -4.10 -19.98
CA LEU A 41 7.22 -5.39 -20.71
C LEU A 41 8.02 -6.52 -20.05
N GLN A 42 8.91 -6.19 -19.12
CA GLN A 42 9.71 -7.16 -18.40
C GLN A 42 9.56 -6.97 -16.88
N ALA A 43 9.35 -8.08 -16.19
CA ALA A 43 9.31 -8.09 -14.73
C ALA A 43 10.72 -7.91 -14.15
N ASN A 44 10.79 -7.17 -13.05
CA ASN A 44 12.01 -6.92 -12.29
C ASN A 44 11.80 -7.40 -10.84
N PRO A 45 12.84 -7.39 -9.98
CA PRO A 45 12.71 -7.92 -8.62
C PRO A 45 11.69 -7.17 -7.75
N THR A 46 11.35 -5.92 -8.08
CA THR A 46 10.34 -5.16 -7.32
C THR A 46 8.95 -5.78 -7.46
N ASP A 47 8.65 -6.47 -8.57
CA ASP A 47 7.38 -7.18 -8.80
C ASP A 47 7.18 -8.40 -7.88
N LEU A 48 8.23 -8.85 -7.18
CA LEU A 48 8.14 -9.93 -6.20
C LEU A 48 7.27 -9.57 -4.99
N TRP A 49 6.92 -8.29 -4.82
CA TRP A 49 6.05 -7.79 -3.75
C TRP A 49 4.73 -8.54 -3.62
N ILE A 50 4.22 -9.12 -4.72
CA ILE A 50 2.99 -9.93 -4.75
C ILE A 50 3.10 -11.12 -3.80
N LEU A 51 4.30 -11.67 -3.63
CA LEU A 51 4.51 -12.86 -2.83
C LEU A 51 4.27 -12.61 -1.34
N ARG A 52 4.17 -11.36 -0.87
CA ARG A 52 3.77 -11.06 0.52
C ARG A 52 2.37 -11.56 0.87
N TYR A 53 1.52 -11.77 -0.15
CA TYR A 53 0.11 -12.12 0.02
C TYR A 53 -0.19 -13.60 -0.29
N ILE A 54 0.81 -14.48 -0.20
CA ILE A 54 0.64 -15.93 -0.43
C ILE A 54 0.59 -16.72 0.88
N TRP A 55 0.39 -16.06 2.02
CA TRP A 55 0.27 -16.74 3.30
C TRP A 55 -0.96 -17.66 3.32
N ASP A 56 -0.80 -18.81 3.96
CA ASP A 56 -1.87 -19.76 4.25
C ASP A 56 -2.34 -19.63 5.72
N THR A 57 -1.50 -19.08 6.60
CA THR A 57 -1.82 -18.73 8.01
C THR A 57 -1.36 -17.31 8.35
N GLU A 58 -1.92 -16.70 9.39
CA GLU A 58 -1.61 -15.30 9.76
C GLU A 58 -0.16 -15.13 10.19
N GLU A 59 0.43 -16.12 10.86
CA GLU A 59 1.82 -16.11 11.34
C GLU A 59 2.83 -16.03 10.19
N GLN A 60 2.45 -16.48 8.99
CA GLN A 60 3.31 -16.42 7.81
C GLN A 60 3.40 -15.01 7.22
N GLN A 61 2.48 -14.09 7.56
CA GLN A 61 2.44 -12.75 6.98
C GLN A 61 3.73 -11.95 7.25
N GLU A 62 4.20 -11.98 8.50
CA GLU A 62 5.41 -11.27 8.91
C GLU A 62 6.64 -11.84 8.22
N VAL A 63 6.82 -13.17 8.29
CA VAL A 63 7.93 -13.89 7.65
C VAL A 63 7.97 -13.68 6.13
N LEU A 64 6.81 -13.73 5.46
CA LEU A 64 6.71 -13.46 4.02
C LEU A 64 7.08 -12.02 3.70
N THR A 65 6.59 -11.07 4.50
CA THR A 65 6.86 -9.66 4.32
C THR A 65 8.35 -9.38 4.42
N GLU A 66 9.01 -9.87 5.46
CA GLU A 66 10.44 -9.68 5.67
C GLU A 66 11.28 -10.31 4.55
N ILE A 67 11.03 -11.58 4.23
CA ILE A 67 11.79 -12.28 3.19
C ILE A 67 11.62 -11.57 1.85
N VAL A 68 10.40 -11.21 1.45
CA VAL A 68 10.15 -10.57 0.15
C VAL A 68 10.72 -9.16 0.11
N GLN A 69 10.60 -8.39 1.21
CA GLN A 69 11.12 -7.03 1.29
C GLN A 69 12.63 -6.99 1.07
N ASP A 70 13.39 -7.96 1.60
CA ASP A 70 14.84 -8.09 1.36
C ASP A 70 15.18 -8.14 -0.15
N PHE A 71 14.40 -8.87 -0.96
CA PHE A 71 14.63 -8.94 -2.41
C PHE A 71 14.25 -7.64 -3.12
N VAL A 72 13.21 -6.94 -2.65
CA VAL A 72 12.79 -5.67 -3.24
C VAL A 72 13.81 -4.57 -2.91
N GLU A 73 14.27 -4.50 -1.66
CA GLU A 73 15.22 -3.48 -1.19
C GLU A 73 16.61 -3.63 -1.80
N LYS A 74 17.05 -4.86 -2.08
CA LYS A 74 18.30 -5.14 -2.79
C LYS A 74 18.30 -4.72 -4.26
N SER A 75 17.16 -4.32 -4.81
CA SER A 75 17.09 -3.79 -6.18
C SER A 75 17.78 -2.43 -6.27
N ALA A 76 18.42 -2.16 -7.41
CA ALA A 76 19.00 -0.86 -7.69
C ALA A 76 17.94 0.26 -7.74
N GLU A 77 18.34 1.49 -7.44
CA GLU A 77 17.41 2.62 -7.25
C GLU A 77 16.69 3.01 -8.55
N ASP A 78 17.36 2.88 -9.69
CA ASP A 78 16.79 3.03 -11.02
C ASP A 78 15.64 2.03 -11.25
N ILE A 79 15.80 0.79 -10.80
CA ILE A 79 14.74 -0.23 -10.87
C ILE A 79 13.56 0.14 -9.97
N LYS A 80 13.83 0.62 -8.75
CA LYS A 80 12.80 1.03 -7.78
C LYS A 80 11.96 2.22 -8.25
N SER A 81 12.53 3.11 -9.07
CA SER A 81 11.80 4.26 -9.63
C SER A 81 10.60 3.84 -10.50
N SER A 82 10.72 2.71 -11.21
CA SER A 82 9.71 2.12 -12.10
C SER A 82 8.89 1.01 -11.44
N ALA A 83 9.01 0.87 -10.13
CA ALA A 83 8.36 -0.19 -9.38
C ALA A 83 6.86 0.06 -9.22
N HIS A 84 6.10 -1.02 -9.08
CA HIS A 84 4.69 -0.93 -8.78
C HIS A 84 4.50 -0.18 -7.45
N PRO A 85 3.52 0.74 -7.29
CA PRO A 85 3.35 1.51 -6.06
C PRO A 85 3.28 0.65 -4.78
N ARG A 86 2.65 -0.52 -4.89
CA ARG A 86 2.55 -1.49 -3.78
C ARG A 86 3.87 -2.16 -3.42
N SER A 87 4.90 -2.14 -4.26
CA SER A 87 6.17 -2.82 -3.98
C SER A 87 6.99 -2.15 -2.87
N ARG A 88 6.72 -0.89 -2.55
CA ARG A 88 7.51 -0.08 -1.62
C ARG A 88 7.36 -0.47 -0.15
N GLY A 89 6.85 -1.67 0.15
CA GLY A 89 6.69 -2.15 1.52
C GLY A 89 5.46 -1.59 2.24
N ASP A 90 5.11 -0.32 1.99
CA ASP A 90 4.02 0.36 2.69
C ASP A 90 2.66 0.17 2.01
N ASP A 91 1.87 -0.79 2.50
CA ASP A 91 0.40 -0.58 2.58
C ASP A 91 0.07 0.40 3.73
N ARG A 92 1.09 0.92 4.44
CA ARG A 92 0.89 1.90 5.50
C ARG A 92 0.51 3.25 4.89
N PRO A 93 -0.37 3.99 5.56
CA PRO A 93 -0.72 5.32 5.12
C PRO A 93 0.50 6.24 5.19
N ASP A 94 0.94 6.76 4.04
CA ASP A 94 1.89 7.87 3.98
C ASP A 94 1.26 9.10 4.66
N PRO A 95 1.80 9.56 5.80
CA PRO A 95 1.21 10.64 6.60
C PRO A 95 1.22 11.97 5.87
N GLU A 96 2.23 12.25 5.04
CA GLU A 96 2.27 13.47 4.24
C GLU A 96 1.23 13.44 3.13
N LYS A 97 1.04 12.28 2.50
CA LYS A 97 -0.01 12.10 1.50
C LYS A 97 -1.39 12.26 2.12
N LEU A 98 -1.64 11.66 3.29
CA LEU A 98 -2.88 11.84 4.04
C LEU A 98 -3.11 13.32 4.37
N ALA A 99 -2.10 14.03 4.86
CA ALA A 99 -2.22 15.47 5.15
C ALA A 99 -2.58 16.28 3.90
N ARG A 100 -1.96 15.99 2.75
CA ARG A 100 -2.29 16.63 1.47
C ARG A 100 -3.72 16.36 1.02
N ASP A 101 -4.20 15.11 1.18
CA ASP A 101 -5.55 14.72 0.82
C ASP A 101 -6.59 15.38 1.74
N LEU A 102 -6.34 15.44 3.05
CA LEU A 102 -7.18 16.15 4.03
C LEU A 102 -7.23 17.66 3.75
N ALA A 103 -6.09 18.29 3.45
CA ALA A 103 -6.02 19.70 3.10
C ALA A 103 -6.84 20.02 1.83
N ARG A 104 -6.84 19.11 0.85
CA ARG A 104 -7.66 19.24 -0.37
C ARG A 104 -9.16 19.18 -0.07
N ILE A 105 -9.58 18.29 0.83
CA ILE A 105 -10.97 18.23 1.29
C ILE A 105 -11.35 19.53 1.99
N GLY A 106 -10.50 20.03 2.89
CA GLY A 106 -10.73 21.31 3.59
C GLY A 106 -10.85 22.50 2.63
N ALA A 107 -9.97 22.59 1.64
CA ALA A 107 -10.02 23.64 0.63
C ALA A 107 -11.33 23.60 -0.18
N ARG A 108 -11.76 22.40 -0.59
CA ARG A 108 -13.04 22.23 -1.31
C ARG A 108 -14.22 22.61 -0.42
N LEU A 109 -14.24 22.18 0.85
CA LEU A 109 -15.31 22.54 1.81
C LEU A 109 -15.41 24.05 2.08
N ALA A 110 -14.31 24.79 1.94
CA ALA A 110 -14.28 26.24 2.07
C ALA A 110 -14.88 26.98 0.85
N GLU A 111 -15.05 26.30 -0.30
CA GLU A 111 -15.70 26.88 -1.46
C GLU A 111 -17.19 27.13 -1.19
N SER A 112 -17.65 28.36 -1.42
CA SER A 112 -19.04 28.74 -1.23
C SER A 112 -19.92 28.16 -2.33
N GLY A 113 -21.05 27.54 -1.96
CA GLY A 113 -22.04 27.04 -2.92
C GLY A 113 -21.86 25.59 -3.38
N LEU A 114 -21.14 24.76 -2.62
CA LEU A 114 -21.02 23.33 -2.89
C LEU A 114 -22.40 22.64 -2.97
N PRO A 115 -22.67 21.87 -4.04
CA PRO A 115 -23.85 21.01 -4.12
C PRO A 115 -23.89 19.97 -2.99
N ASP A 116 -25.09 19.61 -2.52
CA ASP A 116 -25.25 18.62 -1.44
C ASP A 116 -24.72 17.22 -1.80
N THR A 117 -24.70 16.89 -3.09
CA THR A 117 -24.10 15.66 -3.62
C THR A 117 -22.58 15.65 -3.44
N GLU A 118 -21.89 16.76 -3.75
CA GLU A 118 -20.46 16.91 -3.53
C GLU A 118 -20.12 16.91 -2.04
N ARG A 119 -20.94 17.57 -1.22
CA ARG A 119 -20.77 17.54 0.24
C ARG A 119 -20.87 16.12 0.80
N SER A 120 -21.79 15.31 0.30
CA SER A 120 -21.92 13.90 0.69
C SER A 120 -20.72 13.06 0.23
N TYR A 121 -20.25 13.27 -1.00
CA TYR A 121 -19.04 12.61 -1.50
C TYR A 121 -17.80 12.93 -0.66
N LEU A 122 -17.59 14.21 -0.31
CA LEU A 122 -16.49 14.64 0.56
C LEU A 122 -16.58 14.02 1.96
N ARG A 123 -17.80 13.87 2.50
CA ARG A 123 -18.05 13.19 3.77
C ARG A 123 -17.61 11.72 3.73
N ASP A 124 -17.98 11.00 2.67
CA ASP A 124 -17.60 9.59 2.50
C ASP A 124 -16.08 9.44 2.32
N GLN A 125 -15.46 10.32 1.52
CA GLN A 125 -14.00 10.36 1.37
C GLN A 125 -13.29 10.62 2.70
N LEU A 126 -13.80 11.56 3.51
CA LEU A 126 -13.25 11.86 4.83
C LEU A 126 -13.37 10.64 5.76
N GLY A 127 -14.46 9.87 5.69
CA GLY A 127 -14.62 8.62 6.42
C GLY A 127 -13.55 7.58 6.09
N LEU A 128 -13.25 7.40 4.79
CA LEU A 128 -12.20 6.50 4.35
C LEU A 128 -10.80 6.96 4.80
N LEU A 129 -10.52 8.26 4.71
CA LEU A 129 -9.24 8.83 5.15
C LEU A 129 -9.07 8.76 6.67
N SER A 130 -10.13 9.02 7.44
CA SER A 130 -10.14 8.89 8.91
C SER A 130 -9.71 7.48 9.34
N GLY A 131 -10.31 6.44 8.75
CA GLY A 131 -9.93 5.06 9.03
C GLY A 131 -8.48 4.76 8.68
N ARG A 132 -7.92 5.40 7.65
CA ARG A 132 -6.50 5.25 7.29
C ARG A 132 -5.56 5.97 8.23
N CYS A 133 -5.91 7.15 8.74
CA CYS A 133 -5.05 7.91 9.67
C CYS A 133 -4.71 7.12 10.95
N GLN A 134 -5.61 6.24 11.39
CA GLN A 134 -5.42 5.38 12.58
C GLN A 134 -4.26 4.38 12.45
N TRP A 135 -3.78 4.09 11.23
CA TRP A 135 -2.71 3.12 10.98
C TRP A 135 -1.34 3.77 10.76
N VAL A 136 -1.21 5.08 11.04
CA VAL A 136 0.07 5.80 10.99
C VAL A 136 0.89 5.45 12.24
N ARG A 137 2.12 4.95 12.05
CA ARG A 137 2.98 4.50 13.16
C ARG A 137 3.45 5.61 14.09
N GLU A 138 3.78 6.76 13.52
CA GLU A 138 4.34 7.88 14.27
C GLU A 138 3.24 8.57 15.06
N GLN A 139 3.27 8.42 16.39
CA GLN A 139 2.18 8.84 17.27
C GLN A 139 1.90 10.35 17.15
N GLN A 140 2.95 11.16 17.00
CA GLN A 140 2.80 12.60 16.85
C GLN A 140 2.09 12.98 15.53
N GLN A 141 2.44 12.28 14.44
CA GLN A 141 1.82 12.52 13.12
C GLN A 141 0.38 12.00 13.07
N GLN A 142 0.13 10.84 13.68
CA GLN A 142 -1.22 10.29 13.82
C GLN A 142 -2.14 11.28 14.55
N GLN A 143 -1.73 11.78 15.72
CA GLN A 143 -2.52 12.76 16.49
C GLN A 143 -2.80 14.04 15.70
N HIS A 144 -1.83 14.51 14.91
CA HIS A 144 -2.01 15.67 14.07
C HIS A 144 -3.07 15.44 12.97
N LEU A 145 -3.01 14.29 12.30
CA LEU A 145 -3.98 13.90 11.26
C LEU A 145 -5.37 13.68 11.83
N GLU A 146 -5.49 13.05 13.00
CA GLU A 146 -6.76 12.85 13.70
C GLU A 146 -7.42 14.20 14.04
N LYS A 147 -6.63 15.16 14.54
CA LYS A 147 -7.13 16.52 14.81
C LYS A 147 -7.64 17.21 13.53
N GLN A 148 -6.92 17.08 12.41
CA GLN A 148 -7.39 17.63 11.13
C GLN A 148 -8.70 16.97 10.67
N VAL A 149 -8.82 15.66 10.83
CA VAL A 149 -10.04 14.91 10.51
C VAL A 149 -11.21 15.41 11.36
N ASP A 150 -11.03 15.59 12.66
CA ASP A 150 -12.07 16.08 13.57
C ASP A 150 -12.54 17.49 13.20
N ASP A 151 -11.61 18.38 12.84
CA ASP A 151 -11.96 19.74 12.43
C ASP A 151 -12.74 19.76 11.11
N LEU A 152 -12.43 18.87 10.16
CA LEU A 152 -13.19 18.71 8.92
C LEU A 152 -14.59 18.10 9.17
N TRP A 153 -14.72 17.16 10.12
CA TRP A 153 -16.02 16.62 10.51
C TRP A 153 -16.95 17.69 11.10
N LYS A 154 -16.40 18.58 11.94
CA LYS A 154 -17.14 19.74 12.48
C LYS A 154 -17.62 20.68 11.37
N GLN A 155 -16.78 20.95 10.37
CA GLN A 155 -17.17 21.76 9.20
C GLN A 155 -18.31 21.12 8.39
N LEU A 156 -18.37 19.79 8.35
CA LEU A 156 -19.45 19.02 7.71
C LEU A 156 -20.73 18.89 8.56
N GLY A 157 -20.74 19.47 9.77
CA GLY A 157 -21.90 19.46 10.68
C GLY A 157 -22.13 18.13 11.39
N VAL A 158 -21.14 17.24 11.42
CA VAL A 158 -21.22 15.94 12.11
C VAL A 158 -20.37 16.05 13.38
N ASN A 159 -21.01 16.08 14.54
CA ASN A 159 -20.32 15.96 15.82
C ASN A 159 -20.13 14.46 16.12
N ARG A 160 -18.89 13.99 16.21
CA ARG A 160 -18.56 12.69 16.80
C ARG A 160 -18.21 12.86 18.27
#